data_AF-A0A7G9R178-F1
#
_entry.id   AF-A0A7G9R178-F1
#
_cell.length_a   1.000
_cell.length_b   1.000
_cell.length_c   1.000
_cell.angle_alpha   90.00
_cell.angle_beta   90.00
_cell.angle_gamma   90.00
#
_symmetry.space_group_name_H-M   'P 1'
#
loop_
_entity.id
_entity.type
_entity.pdbx_description
1 polymer ?
#
loop_
_entity_poly.entity_id
_entity_poly.type
_entity_poly.pdbx_seq_one_letter_code
_entity_poly.pdbx_strand_id
1 'polypeptide(L)'
;MTSSELGMAERYQRARGLFEHGEYRAAAEELSALVDASAYEPPLHGTTELRLLLARSYYHSAQLGRAERVTRAILVDDPDEAYANLLLGRTLQRQGRPAEARPHLAMAELLGGYGDAGRLPPLVRDELPGDAGVEGDGEQGPSAGTGSGR
;
A
#
# COMPACT_ATOMS: atom_id res chain seq x y z
N MET A 1 -10.65 37.41 7.34
CA MET A 1 -10.02 36.09 7.19
C MET A 1 -11.13 35.08 7.42
N THR A 2 -12.09 34.92 6.51
CA THR A 2 -13.32 34.16 6.90
C THR A 2 -14.23 33.64 5.78
N SER A 3 -14.44 34.32 4.63
CA SER A 3 -15.51 33.84 3.71
C SER A 3 -15.13 32.69 2.76
N SER A 4 -13.88 32.59 2.30
CA SER A 4 -13.45 31.50 1.39
C SER A 4 -13.24 30.19 2.15
N GLU A 5 -12.53 30.22 3.28
CA GLU A 5 -12.22 29.04 4.10
C GLU A 5 -13.47 28.40 4.72
N LEU A 6 -14.43 29.20 5.20
CA LEU A 6 -15.73 28.67 5.67
C LEU A 6 -16.46 27.92 4.54
N GLY A 7 -16.38 28.43 3.30
CA GLY A 7 -16.92 27.75 2.12
C GLY A 7 -16.21 26.43 1.78
N MET A 8 -14.88 26.35 1.95
CA MET A 8 -14.13 25.11 1.73
C MET A 8 -14.50 24.04 2.77
N ALA A 9 -14.58 24.43 4.04
CA ALA A 9 -14.98 23.52 5.12
C ALA A 9 -16.40 22.99 4.92
N GLU A 10 -17.36 23.83 4.55
CA GLU A 10 -18.74 23.41 4.26
C GLU A 10 -18.82 22.44 3.08
N ARG A 11 -18.09 22.71 1.99
CA ARG A 11 -18.01 21.80 0.83
C ARG A 11 -17.39 20.46 1.22
N TYR A 12 -16.32 20.47 2.02
CA TYR A 12 -15.71 19.26 2.54
C TYR A 12 -16.69 18.43 3.38
N GLN A 13 -17.41 19.07 4.31
CA GLN A 13 -18.40 18.37 5.15
C GLN A 13 -19.54 17.79 4.32
N ARG A 14 -20.02 18.51 3.30
CA ARG A 14 -21.01 17.99 2.36
C ARG A 14 -20.49 16.75 1.64
N ALA A 15 -19.28 16.81 1.09
CA ALA A 15 -18.71 15.71 0.33
C ALA A 15 -18.42 14.48 1.22
N ARG A 16 -18.02 14.71 2.47
CA ARG A 16 -17.92 13.67 3.48
C ARG A 16 -19.29 13.04 3.77
N GLY A 17 -20.35 13.84 3.91
CA GLY A 17 -21.71 13.35 4.06
C GLY A 17 -22.13 12.45 2.89
N LEU A 18 -21.88 12.87 1.64
CA LEU A 18 -22.14 12.05 0.45
C LEU A 18 -21.40 10.70 0.51
N PHE A 19 -20.12 10.72 0.91
CA PHE A 19 -19.33 9.51 1.07
C PHE A 19 -19.92 8.56 2.12
N GLU A 20 -20.30 9.10 3.28
CA GLU A 20 -20.89 8.34 4.39
C GLU A 20 -22.23 7.68 4.02
N HIS A 21 -23.01 8.29 3.11
CA HIS A 21 -24.25 7.72 2.56
C HIS A 21 -24.02 6.75 1.38
N GLY A 22 -22.77 6.51 0.99
CA GLY A 22 -22.44 5.62 -0.12
C GLY A 22 -22.56 6.26 -1.51
N GLU A 23 -22.78 7.57 -1.59
CA GLU A 23 -22.84 8.34 -2.84
C GLU A 23 -21.43 8.67 -3.35
N TYR A 24 -20.61 7.64 -3.52
CA TYR A 24 -19.17 7.78 -3.76
C TYR A 24 -18.81 8.55 -5.02
N ARG A 25 -19.65 8.50 -6.06
CA ARG A 25 -19.41 9.25 -7.30
C ARG A 25 -19.63 10.75 -7.09
N ALA A 26 -20.75 11.12 -6.46
CA ALA A 26 -21.04 12.51 -6.13
C ALA A 26 -20.01 13.08 -5.15
N ALA A 27 -19.61 12.29 -4.14
CA ALA A 27 -18.52 12.65 -3.23
C ALA A 27 -17.21 12.91 -4.00
N ALA A 28 -16.84 12.05 -4.94
CA ALA A 28 -15.62 12.21 -5.73
C ALA A 28 -15.65 13.47 -6.62
N GLU A 29 -16.81 13.83 -7.16
CA GLU A 29 -16.99 15.04 -7.98
C GLU A 29 -16.76 16.30 -7.14
N GLU A 30 -17.41 16.40 -5.98
CA GLU A 30 -17.24 17.53 -5.04
C GLU A 30 -15.80 17.61 -4.49
N LEU A 31 -15.20 16.48 -4.10
CA LEU A 31 -13.84 16.44 -3.57
C LEU A 31 -12.79 16.79 -4.63
N SER A 32 -12.98 16.38 -5.88
CA SER A 32 -12.06 16.74 -6.97
C SER A 32 -12.05 18.24 -7.20
N ALA A 33 -13.23 18.87 -7.25
CA ALA A 33 -13.33 20.32 -7.39
C ALA A 33 -12.68 21.05 -6.21
N LEU A 34 -12.79 20.50 -5.00
CA LEU A 34 -12.17 21.06 -3.80
C LEU A 34 -10.64 20.95 -3.82
N VAL A 35 -10.09 19.82 -4.29
CA VAL A 35 -8.64 19.64 -4.50
C VAL A 35 -8.11 20.60 -5.57
N ASP A 36 -8.84 20.76 -6.67
CA ASP A 36 -8.45 21.69 -7.73
C ASP A 36 -8.46 23.13 -7.21
N ALA A 37 -9.44 23.51 -6.39
CA ALA A 37 -9.51 24.83 -5.78
C ALA A 37 -8.36 25.07 -4.77
N SER A 38 -7.99 24.06 -3.98
CA SER A 38 -6.91 24.20 -2.98
C SER A 38 -5.51 24.30 -3.60
N ALA A 39 -5.32 23.84 -4.85
CA ALA A 39 -4.06 23.99 -5.57
C ALA A 39 -3.65 25.45 -5.80
N TYR A 40 -4.60 26.39 -5.73
CA TYR A 40 -4.36 27.83 -5.91
C TYR A 40 -4.13 28.59 -4.58
N GLU A 41 -4.19 27.91 -3.43
CA GLU A 41 -4.04 28.50 -2.08
C GLU A 41 -2.81 27.91 -1.34
N PRO A 42 -1.69 28.65 -1.20
CA PRO A 42 -0.49 28.17 -0.50
C PRO A 42 -0.51 28.46 1.02
N PRO A 43 0.14 27.62 1.86
CA PRO A 43 0.03 26.17 1.96
C PRO A 43 -0.91 25.82 3.13
N LEU A 44 -2.05 25.19 2.85
CA LEU A 44 -2.81 24.50 3.89
C LEU A 44 -2.15 23.15 4.13
N HIS A 45 -1.29 23.09 5.15
CA HIS A 45 -0.99 21.83 5.84
C HIS A 45 -2.34 21.16 6.14
N GLY A 46 -2.65 20.03 5.49
CA GLY A 46 -3.94 19.33 5.66
C GLY A 46 -4.69 18.90 4.40
N THR A 47 -4.16 19.09 3.18
CA THR A 47 -4.80 18.54 1.96
C THR A 47 -4.71 17.02 1.84
N THR A 48 -3.88 16.35 2.65
CA THR A 48 -3.74 14.88 2.62
C THR A 48 -5.06 14.19 2.93
N GLU A 49 -5.76 14.56 4.00
CA GLU A 49 -7.08 13.99 4.35
C GLU A 49 -8.12 14.17 3.22
N LEU A 50 -8.14 15.36 2.62
CA LEU A 50 -8.98 15.66 1.47
C LEU A 50 -8.67 14.73 0.29
N ARG A 51 -7.39 14.56 -0.05
CA ARG A 51 -6.94 13.69 -1.15
C ARG A 51 -7.17 12.21 -0.85
N LEU A 52 -7.02 11.78 0.41
CA LEU A 52 -7.33 10.42 0.85
C LEU A 52 -8.82 10.12 0.69
N LEU A 53 -9.70 11.04 1.12
CA LEU A 53 -11.14 10.86 0.95
C LEU A 53 -11.54 10.85 -0.54
N LEU A 54 -10.90 11.66 -1.38
CA LEU A 54 -11.09 11.63 -2.84
C LEU A 54 -10.68 10.27 -3.43
N ALA A 55 -9.48 9.78 -3.10
CA ALA A 55 -8.99 8.49 -3.56
C ALA A 55 -9.92 7.35 -3.12
N ARG A 56 -10.42 7.41 -1.88
CA ARG A 56 -11.34 6.42 -1.31
C ARG A 56 -12.69 6.46 -2.03
N SER A 57 -13.21 7.65 -2.35
CA SER A 57 -14.41 7.84 -3.16
C SER A 57 -14.24 7.24 -4.57
N TYR A 58 -13.09 7.44 -5.21
CA TYR A 58 -12.77 6.81 -6.49
C TYR A 58 -12.68 5.29 -6.40
N TYR A 59 -12.08 4.76 -5.34
CA TYR A 59 -12.01 3.32 -5.11
C TYR A 59 -13.41 2.69 -4.99
N HIS A 60 -14.28 3.25 -4.14
CA HIS A 60 -15.62 2.70 -3.92
C HIS A 60 -16.53 2.86 -5.14
N SER A 61 -16.34 3.90 -5.96
CA SER A 61 -17.05 4.10 -7.24
C SER A 61 -16.43 3.35 -8.44
N ALA A 62 -15.49 2.42 -8.19
CA ALA A 62 -14.78 1.63 -9.21
C ALA A 62 -13.97 2.44 -10.24
N GLN A 63 -13.64 3.69 -9.94
CA GLN A 63 -12.78 4.55 -10.76
C GLN A 63 -11.29 4.31 -10.45
N LEU A 64 -10.84 3.06 -10.59
CA LEU A 64 -9.56 2.58 -10.06
C LEU A 64 -8.33 3.34 -10.60
N GLY A 65 -8.33 3.69 -11.90
CA GLY A 65 -7.22 4.48 -12.47
C GLY A 65 -7.11 5.88 -11.86
N ARG A 66 -8.23 6.48 -11.43
CA ARG A 66 -8.20 7.78 -10.74
C ARG A 66 -7.72 7.62 -9.30
N ALA A 67 -8.18 6.58 -8.59
CA ALA A 67 -7.71 6.25 -7.24
C ALA A 67 -6.19 5.99 -7.20
N GLU A 68 -5.66 5.25 -8.17
CA GLU A 68 -4.22 4.99 -8.29
C GLU A 68 -3.43 6.29 -8.46
N ARG A 69 -3.83 7.18 -9.36
CA ARG A 69 -3.12 8.46 -9.57
C ARG A 69 -3.07 9.31 -8.30
N VAL A 70 -4.20 9.43 -7.61
CA VAL A 70 -4.28 10.25 -6.39
C VAL A 70 -3.43 9.64 -5.27
N THR A 71 -3.53 8.34 -5.02
CA THR A 71 -2.72 7.68 -3.99
C THR A 71 -1.22 7.72 -4.28
N ARG A 72 -0.81 7.56 -5.55
CA ARG A 72 0.60 7.75 -5.94
C ARG A 72 1.07 9.18 -5.70
N ALA A 73 0.25 10.19 -6.02
CA ALA A 73 0.61 11.59 -5.76
C ALA A 73 0.78 11.87 -4.27
N ILE A 74 -0.10 11.33 -3.42
CA ILE A 74 0.04 11.43 -1.95
C ILE A 74 1.37 10.81 -1.50
N LEU A 75 1.72 9.63 -2.01
CA LEU A 75 2.96 8.93 -1.64
C LEU A 75 4.24 9.57 -2.20
N VAL A 76 4.14 10.42 -3.22
CA VAL A 76 5.27 11.27 -3.66
C VAL A 76 5.52 12.38 -2.63
N ASP A 77 4.46 12.96 -2.06
CA ASP A 77 4.58 14.01 -1.05
C ASP A 77 4.94 13.45 0.33
N ASP A 78 4.33 12.33 0.71
CA ASP A 78 4.51 11.64 1.98
C ASP A 78 4.55 10.11 1.75
N PRO A 79 5.76 9.54 1.58
CA PRO A 79 5.93 8.10 1.39
C PRO A 79 5.45 7.23 2.56
N ASP A 80 5.37 7.82 3.76
CA ASP A 80 5.04 7.13 5.01
C ASP A 80 3.54 7.18 5.34
N GLU A 81 2.71 7.74 4.45
CA GLU A 81 1.26 7.75 4.59
C GLU A 81 0.69 6.32 4.46
N ALA A 82 0.49 5.68 5.61
CA ALA A 82 0.10 4.28 5.72
C ALA A 82 -1.23 3.99 5.02
N TYR A 83 -2.21 4.90 5.10
CA TYR A 83 -3.52 4.68 4.50
C TYR A 83 -3.48 4.81 2.97
N ALA A 84 -2.64 5.69 2.43
CA ALA A 84 -2.41 5.78 0.98
C ALA A 84 -1.75 4.51 0.45
N ASN A 85 -0.76 3.95 1.17
CA ASN A 85 -0.15 2.66 0.83
C ASN A 85 -1.19 1.53 0.81
N LEU A 86 -2.07 1.46 1.82
CA LEU A 86 -3.14 0.46 1.86
C LEU A 86 -4.07 0.58 0.65
N LEU A 87 -4.52 1.80 0.38
CA LEU A 87 -5.51 2.07 -0.66
C LEU A 87 -4.93 1.85 -2.06
N LEU A 88 -3.67 2.20 -2.30
CA LEU A 88 -2.97 1.91 -3.55
C LEU A 88 -2.83 0.40 -3.76
N GLY A 89 -2.39 -0.35 -2.73
CA GLY A 89 -2.29 -1.80 -2.79
C GLY A 89 -3.61 -2.48 -3.16
N ARG A 90 -4.71 -2.12 -2.49
CA ARG A 90 -6.05 -2.65 -2.79
C ARG A 90 -6.55 -2.25 -4.19
N THR A 91 -6.24 -1.02 -4.62
CA THR A 91 -6.58 -0.53 -5.97
C THR A 91 -5.88 -1.37 -7.04
N LEU A 92 -4.57 -1.59 -6.89
CA LEU A 92 -3.76 -2.40 -7.80
C LEU A 92 -4.23 -3.86 -7.84
N GLN A 93 -4.59 -4.45 -6.69
CA GLN A 93 -5.21 -5.79 -6.66
C GLN A 93 -6.50 -5.85 -7.47
N ARG A 94 -7.41 -4.88 -7.30
CA ARG A 94 -8.67 -4.82 -8.08
C ARG A 94 -8.47 -4.55 -9.57
N GLN A 95 -7.35 -3.93 -9.94
CA GLN A 95 -6.93 -3.77 -11.34
C GLN A 95 -6.25 -5.03 -11.91
N GLY A 96 -6.06 -6.09 -11.13
CA GLY A 96 -5.38 -7.31 -11.58
C GLY A 96 -3.84 -7.21 -11.60
N ARG A 97 -3.26 -6.30 -10.81
CA ARG A 97 -1.81 -6.05 -10.72
C ARG A 97 -1.24 -6.41 -9.32
N PRO A 98 -1.39 -7.66 -8.84
CA PRO A 98 -1.00 -8.03 -7.48
C PRO A 98 0.51 -7.93 -7.22
N ALA A 99 1.35 -8.11 -8.25
CA ALA A 99 2.81 -7.99 -8.11
C ALA A 99 3.21 -6.56 -7.70
N GLU A 100 2.57 -5.55 -8.28
CA GLU A 100 2.82 -4.14 -7.95
C GLU A 100 2.13 -3.74 -6.62
N ALA A 101 1.05 -4.41 -6.25
CA ALA A 101 0.35 -4.16 -4.98
C ALA A 101 1.15 -4.58 -3.74
N ARG A 102 1.89 -5.70 -3.83
CA ARG A 102 2.64 -6.30 -2.71
C ARG A 102 3.49 -5.32 -1.89
N PRO A 103 4.39 -4.52 -2.50
CA PRO A 103 5.22 -3.59 -1.71
C PRO A 103 4.38 -2.55 -0.95
N HIS A 104 3.31 -2.04 -1.56
CA HIS A 104 2.44 -1.05 -0.91
C HIS A 104 1.66 -1.64 0.26
N LEU A 105 1.16 -2.87 0.13
CA LEU A 105 0.47 -3.55 1.25
C LEU A 105 1.43 -3.85 2.41
N ALA A 106 2.67 -4.25 2.11
CA ALA A 106 3.68 -4.46 3.14
C ALA A 106 4.04 -3.16 3.89
N MET A 107 4.17 -2.04 3.16
CA MET A 107 4.38 -0.73 3.79
C MET A 107 3.19 -0.30 4.65
N ALA A 108 1.97 -0.51 4.18
CA ALA A 108 0.76 -0.21 4.96
C ALA A 108 0.69 -1.02 6.26
N GLU A 109 1.09 -2.29 6.21
CA GLU A 109 1.20 -3.15 7.40
C GLU A 109 2.27 -2.63 8.36
N LEU A 110 3.45 -2.30 7.85
CA LEU A 110 4.57 -1.79 8.67
C LEU A 110 4.25 -0.47 9.37
N LEU A 111 3.65 0.47 8.63
CA LEU A 111 3.43 1.86 9.09
C LEU A 111 2.13 2.03 9.87
N GLY A 112 1.06 1.32 9.48
CA GLY A 112 -0.29 1.52 10.01
C GLY A 112 -0.94 0.27 10.62
N GLY A 113 -0.24 -0.88 10.61
CA GLY A 113 -0.77 -2.13 11.18
C GLY A 113 -1.91 -2.75 10.37
N TYR A 114 -2.06 -2.41 9.07
CA TYR A 114 -3.15 -2.90 8.21
C TYR A 114 -2.97 -4.34 7.68
N GLY A 115 -2.12 -5.14 8.30
CA GLY A 115 -1.86 -6.53 7.89
C GLY A 115 -3.01 -7.49 8.23
N ASP A 116 -3.19 -8.51 7.39
CA ASP A 116 -4.03 -9.69 7.66
C ASP A 116 -3.21 -10.87 8.22
N ALA A 117 -1.89 -10.70 8.37
CA ALA A 117 -0.96 -11.73 8.80
C ALA A 117 -0.22 -11.28 10.07
N GLY A 118 -0.60 -11.84 11.21
CA GLY A 118 0.13 -11.61 12.45
C GLY A 118 1.61 -11.95 12.28
N ARG A 119 2.46 -10.94 12.52
CA ARG A 119 3.90 -11.02 12.78
C ARG A 119 4.76 -11.49 11.60
N LEU A 120 5.61 -10.58 11.09
CA LEU A 120 6.83 -10.96 10.38
C LEU A 120 7.65 -11.91 11.27
N PRO A 121 8.02 -13.12 10.82
CA PRO A 121 9.05 -13.90 11.51
C PRO A 121 10.32 -13.04 11.60
N PRO A 122 11.11 -13.17 12.69
CA PRO A 122 12.35 -12.41 12.81
C PRO A 122 13.20 -12.68 11.55
N LEU A 123 13.68 -11.60 10.91
CA LEU A 123 14.63 -11.69 9.82
C LEU A 123 15.85 -12.46 10.34
N VAL A 124 15.90 -13.75 10.05
CA VAL A 124 17.14 -14.51 10.14
C VAL A 124 18.07 -13.85 9.12
N ARG A 125 19.05 -13.11 9.63
CA ARG A 125 20.14 -12.58 8.82
C ARG A 125 21.04 -13.74 8.43
N ASP A 126 21.24 -13.86 7.13
CA ASP A 126 22.29 -14.61 6.41
C ASP A 126 22.46 -16.09 6.74
N GLU A 127 21.86 -16.93 5.91
CA GLU A 127 22.55 -18.11 5.38
C GLU A 127 22.52 -18.04 3.84
N LEU A 128 23.63 -17.58 3.25
CA LEU A 128 23.91 -17.68 1.82
C LEU A 128 24.37 -19.13 1.50
N PRO A 129 23.86 -19.78 0.44
CA PRO A 129 24.42 -21.03 -0.03
C PRO A 129 25.58 -20.73 -0.98
N GLY A 130 26.78 -21.24 -0.67
CA GLY A 130 27.86 -21.29 -1.66
C GLY A 130 29.25 -21.38 -1.07
N ASP A 131 29.74 -22.60 -0.85
CA ASP A 131 31.09 -22.92 -1.31
C ASP A 131 31.13 -24.37 -1.82
N ALA A 132 31.12 -24.48 -3.14
CA ALA A 132 31.40 -25.71 -3.86
C ALA A 132 32.88 -25.69 -4.22
N GLY A 133 33.70 -26.36 -3.42
CA GLY A 133 35.09 -26.68 -3.72
C GLY A 133 35.22 -28.14 -4.16
N VAL A 134 35.79 -28.36 -5.34
CA VAL A 134 36.04 -29.64 -6.01
C VAL A 134 37.46 -30.14 -5.71
N GLU A 135 37.68 -31.44 -5.95
CA GLU A 135 38.95 -32.20 -6.06
C GLU A 135 39.45 -32.88 -4.77
N GLY A 136 39.83 -34.17 -4.72
CA GLY A 136 39.96 -35.24 -5.73
C GLY A 136 40.69 -36.44 -5.10
N ASP A 137 40.48 -37.65 -5.68
CA ASP A 137 41.26 -38.90 -5.55
C ASP A 137 41.44 -39.53 -4.15
N GLY A 138 41.27 -40.82 -3.87
CA GLY A 138 41.11 -42.03 -4.67
C GLY A 138 41.84 -43.14 -3.91
N GLU A 139 41.18 -44.20 -3.44
CA GLU A 139 41.83 -45.50 -3.23
C GLU A 139 40.82 -46.65 -3.00
N GLN A 140 41.22 -47.84 -3.43
CA GLN A 140 40.38 -48.96 -3.84
C GLN A 140 40.36 -50.10 -2.80
N GLY A 141 39.16 -50.64 -2.53
CA GLY A 141 38.87 -52.06 -2.23
C GLY A 141 39.27 -52.65 -0.86
N PRO A 142 38.94 -53.93 -0.58
CA PRO A 142 37.61 -54.55 -0.69
C PRO A 142 37.22 -55.40 0.57
N SER A 143 35.96 -55.86 0.60
CA SER A 143 35.51 -57.16 1.17
C SER A 143 35.60 -57.43 2.70
N ALA A 144 34.44 -57.68 3.34
CA ALA A 144 34.03 -58.97 3.93
C ALA A 144 33.08 -58.82 5.14
N GLY A 145 32.14 -59.76 5.31
CA GLY A 145 31.79 -60.26 6.65
C GLY A 145 30.37 -60.04 7.18
N THR A 146 29.44 -60.86 6.70
CA THR A 146 28.62 -61.79 7.49
C THR A 146 28.19 -61.43 8.94
N GLY A 147 26.88 -61.49 9.20
CA GLY A 147 26.35 -62.37 10.26
C GLY A 147 25.73 -61.76 11.52
N SER A 148 24.40 -61.92 11.62
CA SER A 148 23.67 -62.56 12.74
C SER A 148 23.81 -62.04 14.18
N GLY A 149 22.67 -61.71 14.83
CA GLY A 149 22.62 -61.74 16.30
C GLY A 149 21.40 -61.13 16.98
N ARG A 150 20.31 -61.91 17.05
CA ARG A 150 19.22 -61.95 18.06
C ARG A 150 18.41 -60.70 18.40
#